data_AF-A0A0J9S4T8-F1
#
_entry.id   AF-A0A0J9S4T8-F1
#
_cell.length_a   1.000
_cell.length_b   1.000
_cell.length_c   1.000
_cell.angle_alpha   90.00
_cell.angle_beta   90.00
_cell.angle_gamma   90.00
#
_symmetry.space_group_name_H-M   'P 1'
#
loop_
_entity.id
_entity.type
_entity.pdbx_description
1 polymer ?
#
loop_
_entity_poly.entity_id
_entity_poly.type
_entity_poly.pdbx_seq_one_letter_code
_entity_poly.pdbx_strand_id
1 'polypeptide(L)'
;MACSRDKKEENYDFFEKVHIYIEYADQIKTAITESDVSNDCTDLLNGRYNSGNRDITRNICEEFLKLYNFLKSSQEVQQNYKRFLNYWLNIRIHEDKPNENICVKQFYDDME
;
A
#
# COMPACT_ATOMS: atom_id res chain seq x y z
N MET A 1 -4.91 -17.80 6.56
CA MET A 1 -6.29 -17.52 6.09
C MET A 1 -6.23 -17.37 4.59
N ALA A 2 -7.13 -17.98 3.82
CA ALA A 2 -7.15 -17.71 2.38
C ALA A 2 -7.66 -16.28 2.13
N CYS A 3 -7.01 -15.53 1.24
CA CYS A 3 -7.51 -14.22 0.85
C CYS A 3 -8.86 -14.37 0.15
N SER A 4 -9.91 -13.80 0.74
CA SER A 4 -11.23 -13.76 0.10
C SER A 4 -11.19 -12.74 -1.04
N ARG A 5 -11.54 -13.18 -2.26
CA ARG A 5 -11.82 -12.26 -3.36
C ARG A 5 -13.30 -11.91 -3.32
N ASP A 6 -13.61 -10.64 -3.08
CA ASP A 6 -14.97 -10.15 -3.26
C ASP A 6 -15.29 -10.13 -4.76
N LYS A 7 -16.43 -10.72 -5.16
CA LYS A 7 -16.91 -10.75 -6.55
C LYS A 7 -17.47 -9.39 -6.99
N LYS A 8 -16.70 -8.32 -6.85
CA LYS A 8 -17.03 -7.01 -7.43
C LYS A 8 -16.44 -6.92 -8.83
N GLU A 9 -17.13 -6.24 -9.72
CA GLU A 9 -16.62 -5.93 -11.05
C GLU A 9 -15.30 -5.16 -10.90
N GLU A 10 -14.23 -5.74 -11.42
CA GLU A 10 -12.90 -5.13 -11.36
C GLU A 10 -12.88 -3.99 -12.38
N ASN A 11 -12.73 -2.77 -11.88
CA ASN A 11 -12.56 -1.59 -12.71
C ASN A 11 -11.12 -1.10 -12.54
N TYR A 12 -10.43 -1.02 -13.68
CA TYR A 12 -9.04 -0.64 -13.76
C TYR A 12 -8.84 0.69 -14.51
N ASP A 13 -9.81 1.60 -14.45
CA ASP A 13 -9.75 2.91 -15.12
C ASP A 13 -8.56 3.77 -14.65
N PHE A 14 -7.93 3.41 -13.53
CA PHE A 14 -6.66 4.01 -13.12
C PHE A 14 -5.55 3.78 -14.17
N PHE A 15 -5.64 2.75 -15.02
CA PHE A 15 -4.67 2.50 -16.07
C PHE A 15 -4.60 3.62 -17.13
N GLU A 16 -5.70 4.36 -17.34
CA GLU A 16 -5.73 5.51 -18.26
C GLU A 16 -4.68 6.58 -17.88
N LYS A 17 -4.38 6.69 -16.58
CA LYS A 17 -3.38 7.61 -16.02
C LYS A 17 -2.24 6.90 -15.31
N VAL A 18 -1.97 5.63 -15.66
CA VAL A 18 -0.98 4.79 -14.95
C VAL A 18 0.40 5.44 -14.83
N HIS A 19 0.81 6.18 -15.86
CA HIS A 19 2.09 6.88 -15.89
C HIS A 19 2.23 7.88 -14.74
N ILE A 20 1.17 8.64 -14.42
CA ILE A 20 1.15 9.60 -13.31
C ILE A 20 1.32 8.86 -11.98
N TYR A 21 0.59 7.76 -11.80
CA TYR A 21 0.65 6.96 -10.59
C TYR A 21 2.03 6.32 -10.36
N ILE A 22 2.68 5.83 -11.42
CA ILE A 22 4.03 5.26 -11.36
C ILE A 22 5.03 6.33 -10.97
N GLU A 23 4.96 7.52 -11.59
CA GLU A 23 5.86 8.63 -11.26
C GLU A 23 5.77 8.98 -9.78
N TYR A 24 4.57 9.08 -9.22
CA TYR A 24 4.37 9.36 -7.81
C TYR A 24 4.87 8.23 -6.91
N ALA A 25 4.65 6.97 -7.29
CA ALA A 25 5.18 5.82 -6.56
C ALA A 25 6.72 5.77 -6.55
N ASP A 26 7.37 6.30 -7.58
CA ASP A 26 8.83 6.43 -7.61
C ASP A 26 9.33 7.61 -6.77
N GLN A 27 8.64 8.75 -6.81
CA GLN A 27 9.00 9.93 -6.01
C GLN A 27 9.00 9.61 -4.50
N ILE A 28 8.00 8.87 -4.01
CA ILE A 28 7.86 8.58 -2.57
C ILE A 28 8.94 7.64 -2.01
N LYS A 29 9.65 6.88 -2.84
CA LYS A 29 10.74 5.98 -2.39
C LYS A 29 11.91 6.77 -1.80
N THR A 30 12.13 7.98 -2.30
CA THR A 30 13.22 8.86 -1.85
C THR A 30 12.75 9.94 -0.87
N ALA A 31 11.44 10.07 -0.70
CA ALA A 31 10.85 11.02 0.23
C ALA A 31 11.15 10.64 1.68
N ILE A 32 11.40 11.64 2.52
CA ILE A 32 11.62 11.47 3.96
C ILE A 32 10.35 10.88 4.58
N THR A 33 10.50 9.85 5.43
CA THR A 33 9.39 9.32 6.23
C THR A 33 9.04 10.32 7.33
N GLU A 34 7.81 10.81 7.33
CA GLU A 34 7.26 11.63 8.41
C GLU A 34 7.15 10.81 9.70
N SER A 35 7.25 11.47 10.86
CA SER A 35 7.20 10.79 12.17
C SER A 35 5.93 9.98 12.36
N ASP A 36 4.80 10.51 11.90
CA ASP A 36 3.49 9.88 12.07
C ASP A 36 3.40 8.60 11.25
N VAL A 37 3.86 8.63 9.98
CA VAL A 37 3.97 7.44 9.13
C VAL A 37 4.87 6.38 9.77
N SER A 38 6.01 6.79 10.34
CA SER A 38 6.93 5.86 11.01
C SER A 38 6.29 5.22 12.26
N ASN A 39 5.48 5.98 13.00
CA ASN A 39 4.80 5.48 14.20
C ASN A 39 3.68 4.50 13.83
N ASP A 40 2.83 4.86 12.86
CA ASP A 40 1.74 4.00 12.37
C ASP A 40 2.28 2.65 11.88
N CYS A 41 3.40 2.66 11.15
CA CYS A 41 4.04 1.43 10.70
C CYS A 41 4.68 0.63 11.84
N THR A 42 5.17 1.30 12.88
CA THR A 42 5.68 0.62 14.07
C THR A 42 4.56 -0.09 14.83
N ASP A 43 3.40 0.53 14.94
CA ASP A 43 2.23 -0.06 15.60
C ASP A 43 1.70 -1.26 14.82
N LEU A 44 1.58 -1.14 13.49
CA LEU A 44 1.22 -2.27 12.61
C LEU A 44 2.18 -3.46 12.76
N LEU A 45 3.48 -3.18 12.83
CA LEU A 45 4.52 -4.19 13.07
C LEU A 45 4.46 -4.81 14.46
N ASN A 46 3.96 -4.09 15.47
CA ASN A 46 3.82 -4.65 16.82
C ASN A 46 2.53 -5.46 16.98
N GLY A 47 1.55 -5.24 16.09
CA GLY A 47 0.32 -6.02 15.97
C GLY A 47 0.52 -7.33 15.18
N ARG A 48 -0.26 -7.50 14.10
CA ARG A 48 -0.34 -8.76 13.34
C ARG A 48 0.97 -9.13 12.63
N TYR A 49 1.82 -8.15 12.32
CA TYR A 49 3.07 -8.35 11.58
C TYR A 49 4.30 -8.39 12.51
N ASN A 50 4.11 -8.85 13.74
CA ASN A 50 5.18 -8.95 14.74
C ASN A 50 6.23 -10.02 14.45
N SER A 51 5.93 -10.93 13.53
CA SER A 51 6.78 -12.03 13.08
C SER A 51 7.06 -11.93 11.57
N GLY A 52 8.09 -12.63 11.09
CA GLY A 52 8.51 -12.56 9.69
C GLY A 52 9.48 -11.41 9.40
N ASN A 53 9.59 -11.00 8.14
CA ASN A 53 10.55 -9.96 7.74
C ASN A 53 10.01 -8.56 8.05
N ARG A 54 10.28 -8.08 9.28
CA ARG A 54 9.82 -6.77 9.79
C ARG A 54 10.34 -5.60 8.95
N ASP A 55 11.56 -5.66 8.44
CA ASP A 55 12.12 -4.58 7.63
C ASP A 55 11.39 -4.44 6.30
N ILE A 56 11.08 -5.56 5.65
CA ILE A 56 10.27 -5.54 4.43
C ILE A 56 8.86 -5.02 4.71
N THR A 57 8.17 -5.52 5.76
CA THR A 57 6.83 -5.01 6.09
C THR A 57 6.86 -3.51 6.38
N ARG A 58 7.88 -3.04 7.12
CA ARG A 58 8.05 -1.62 7.43
C ARG A 58 8.18 -0.80 6.16
N ASN A 59 9.06 -1.21 5.25
CA ASN A 59 9.27 -0.51 3.99
C ASN A 59 7.98 -0.45 3.16
N ILE A 60 7.25 -1.56 3.03
CA ILE A 60 5.96 -1.60 2.32
C ILE A 60 4.97 -0.63 2.99
N CYS A 61 4.87 -0.65 4.32
CA CYS A 61 3.98 0.24 5.07
C CYS A 61 4.32 1.72 4.88
N GLU A 62 5.60 2.08 5.01
CA GLU A 62 6.04 3.47 4.88
C GLU A 62 5.84 3.99 3.45
N GLU A 63 6.22 3.21 2.43
CA GLU A 63 5.97 3.55 1.02
C GLU A 63 4.46 3.71 0.77
N PHE A 64 3.65 2.79 1.30
CA PHE A 64 2.20 2.81 1.13
C PHE A 64 1.56 4.06 1.73
N LEU A 65 1.87 4.41 2.98
CA LEU A 65 1.29 5.56 3.67
C LEU A 65 1.73 6.89 3.05
N LYS A 66 3.00 7.00 2.63
CA LYS A 66 3.48 8.16 1.86
C LYS A 66 2.69 8.33 0.57
N LEU A 67 2.53 7.24 -0.19
CA LEU A 67 1.80 7.23 -1.45
C LEU A 67 0.32 7.57 -1.23
N TYR A 68 -0.30 7.03 -0.17
CA TYR A 68 -1.67 7.36 0.21
C TYR A 68 -1.84 8.84 0.55
N ASN A 69 -0.99 9.40 1.40
CA ASN A 69 -1.06 10.81 1.80
C ASN A 69 -0.86 11.75 0.61
N PHE A 70 0.08 11.40 -0.28
CA PHE A 70 0.32 12.14 -1.51
C PHE A 70 -0.87 12.08 -2.47
N LEU A 71 -1.39 10.88 -2.76
CA LEU A 71 -2.50 10.70 -3.69
C LEU A 71 -3.82 11.26 -3.17
N LYS A 72 -4.06 11.18 -1.85
CA LYS A 72 -5.25 11.74 -1.20
C LYS A 72 -5.33 13.26 -1.34
N SER A 73 -4.19 13.94 -1.37
CA SER A 73 -4.12 15.40 -1.53
C SER A 73 -4.08 15.85 -2.99
N SER A 74 -3.76 14.96 -3.93
CA SER A 74 -3.68 15.30 -5.36
C SER A 74 -5.05 15.45 -6.02
N GLN A 75 -5.33 16.65 -6.54
CA GLN A 75 -6.58 16.97 -7.25
C GLN A 75 -6.70 16.24 -8.60
N GLU A 76 -5.58 15.85 -9.20
CA GLU A 76 -5.47 15.27 -10.54
C GLU A 76 -5.97 13.80 -10.61
N VAL A 77 -6.11 13.18 -9.44
CA VAL A 77 -6.21 11.72 -9.27
C VAL A 77 -7.44 11.30 -8.44
N GLN A 78 -8.25 12.28 -7.98
CA GLN A 78 -9.22 12.12 -6.88
C GLN A 78 -10.24 11.00 -7.02
N GLN A 79 -10.57 10.51 -8.22
CA GLN A 79 -11.64 9.52 -8.38
C GLN A 79 -11.19 8.06 -8.33
N ASN A 80 -9.91 7.74 -8.59
CA ASN A 80 -9.49 6.35 -8.80
C ASN A 80 -8.22 5.91 -8.05
N TYR A 81 -7.59 6.79 -7.28
CA TYR A 81 -6.32 6.48 -6.62
C TYR A 81 -6.38 5.30 -5.65
N LYS A 82 -7.54 5.06 -5.01
CA LYS A 82 -7.73 3.91 -4.10
C LYS A 82 -7.62 2.56 -4.83
N ARG A 83 -8.04 2.49 -6.10
CA ARG A 83 -7.94 1.26 -6.91
C ARG A 83 -6.49 1.00 -7.31
N PHE A 84 -5.77 2.06 -7.69
CA PHE A 84 -4.33 1.99 -7.89
C PHE A 84 -3.59 1.55 -6.62
N LEU A 85 -3.89 2.13 -5.46
CA LEU A 85 -3.25 1.75 -4.19
C LEU A 85 -3.47 0.27 -3.84
N ASN A 86 -4.67 -0.26 -4.05
CA ASN A 86 -4.95 -1.69 -3.87
C ASN A 86 -4.11 -2.55 -4.82
N TYR A 87 -4.06 -2.18 -6.10
CA TYR A 87 -3.25 -2.87 -7.11
C TYR A 87 -1.75 -2.83 -6.77
N TRP A 88 -1.24 -1.65 -6.44
CA TRP A 88 0.16 -1.40 -6.08
C TRP A 88 0.57 -2.23 -4.85
N LEU A 89 -0.23 -2.20 -3.78
CA LEU A 89 0.04 -2.95 -2.56
C LEU A 89 0.02 -4.45 -2.79
N ASN A 90 -0.91 -4.95 -3.62
CA ASN A 90 -0.97 -6.36 -3.98
C ASN A 90 0.32 -6.84 -4.68
N ILE A 91 0.85 -6.02 -5.59
CA ILE A 91 2.12 -6.31 -6.27
C ILE A 91 3.28 -6.29 -5.29
N ARG A 92 3.37 -5.27 -4.44
CA ARG A 92 4.45 -5.16 -3.44
C ARG A 92 4.50 -6.34 -2.49
N ILE A 93 3.35 -6.75 -1.95
CA ILE A 93 3.28 -7.93 -1.09
C ILE A 93 3.71 -9.18 -1.86
N HIS A 94 3.27 -9.35 -3.11
CA HIS A 94 3.64 -10.50 -3.92
C HIS A 94 5.15 -10.54 -4.26
N GLU A 95 5.75 -9.39 -4.59
CA GLU A 95 7.16 -9.30 -4.96
C GLU A 95 8.10 -9.41 -3.76
N ASP A 96 7.82 -8.66 -2.69
CA ASP A 96 8.72 -8.55 -1.54
C ASP A 96 8.46 -9.62 -0.48
N LYS A 97 7.25 -10.22 -0.47
CA LYS A 97 6.85 -11.27 0.47
C LYS A 97 6.14 -12.47 -0.21
N PRO A 98 6.77 -13.10 -1.22
CA PRO A 98 6.14 -14.15 -2.02
C PRO A 98 5.71 -15.41 -1.23
N ASN A 99 6.32 -15.63 -0.06
CA ASN A 99 6.03 -16.77 0.80
C ASN A 99 5.10 -16.43 1.97
N GLU A 100 4.74 -15.15 2.16
CA GLU A 100 3.81 -14.76 3.21
C GLU A 100 2.39 -14.62 2.63
N ASN A 101 1.43 -15.25 3.29
CA ASN A 101 0.03 -15.18 2.87
C ASN A 101 -0.63 -13.93 3.50
N ILE A 102 -0.17 -12.75 3.08
CA ILE A 102 -0.72 -11.46 3.48
C ILE A 102 -1.79 -11.06 2.46
N CYS A 103 -3.01 -10.82 2.95
CA CYS A 103 -4.07 -10.29 2.11
C CYS A 103 -4.08 -8.76 2.19
N VAL A 104 -4.17 -8.10 1.04
CA VAL A 104 -4.29 -6.63 0.94
C VAL A 104 -5.35 -6.08 1.89
N LYS A 105 -6.54 -6.69 1.93
CA LYS A 105 -7.61 -6.32 2.86
C LYS A 105 -7.18 -6.38 4.33
N GLN A 106 -6.48 -7.44 4.73
CA GLN A 106 -5.99 -7.57 6.10
C GLN A 106 -4.96 -6.49 6.43
N PHE A 107 -4.10 -6.16 5.47
CA PHE A 107 -3.13 -5.09 5.62
C PHE A 107 -3.81 -3.73 5.85
N TYR A 108 -4.87 -3.42 5.10
CA TYR A 108 -5.70 -2.24 5.34
C TYR A 108 -6.38 -2.27 6.71
N ASP A 109 -7.03 -3.38 7.08
CA ASP A 109 -7.74 -3.52 8.34
C ASP A 109 -6.81 -3.40 9.56
N ASP A 110 -5.51 -3.69 9.40
CA ASP A 110 -4.51 -3.59 10.47
C ASP A 110 -3.86 -2.18 10.56
N MET A 111 -4.20 -1.27 9.64
CA MET A 111 -3.78 0.15 9.64
C MET A 111 -4.83 1.10 10.22
N GLU A 112 -6.08 0.66 10.37
CA GLU A 112 -7.25 1.43 10.85
C GLU A 112 -7.64 1.03 12.28
#